data_AF-A0A0Q4RDQ7-F1
#
_entry.id   AF-A0A0Q4RDQ7-F1
#
_cell.length_a   1.000
_cell.length_b   1.000
_cell.length_c   1.000
_cell.angle_alpha   90.00
_cell.angle_beta   90.00
_cell.angle_gamma   90.00
#
_symmetry.space_group_name_H-M   'P 1'
#
loop_
_entity.id
_entity.type
_entity.pdbx_description
1 polymer ?
#
loop_
_entity_poly.entity_id
_entity_poly.type
_entity_poly.pdbx_seq_one_letter_code
_entity_poly.pdbx_strand_id
1 'polypeptide(L)'
;MSEPHITVVGLGSGDADQMTLGVWRRLQQAARVYVRTEQHPAISLLKEHELAYTSFDSVYEQHDTFPEVYEAIAATLLLEAQSLQGALVYAVPGHPMVAERTVQLLRERCAAAGVQLDIIGGESFLDQAFIRLGIDPIEGFALLDAAELQPAMLQPRVHTIIGQIYDAFTASDVKLALMERYPDDFEVVIGHALGVAGEEQIIRVPLYELDRTQGFGNLSLLYVPRTTEDAVLNRSFDRLHEIVAILRSPEGCPWDREQTHSSIRKNFIEELYEALEAIDNDDPDGMREEFGDVILQVMLHSQMEEETGAFTVYDVIETLNEKLLFRHPHVFGASSAADADEALGNWEQMKAEEKERNGTAASRQSQLDGIPQDLPALMKAYKLQKKAAKVGFDWDDLGPVLDKIQEELSELREAIASKDELEQAGELGDLLFAVVNAARFIHADPEEALTMTNRKFKSRFAYIEEQLRINNKTFDQTDLTEMDRWWEEAKRQ
;
A
#
# COMPACT_ATOMS: atom_id res chain seq x y z
N MET A 1 -7.88 51.42 22.51
CA MET A 1 -9.03 50.59 22.08
C MET A 1 -8.69 49.18 22.51
N SER A 2 -9.62 48.46 23.16
CA SER A 2 -9.41 47.03 23.42
C SER A 2 -9.17 46.34 22.08
N GLU A 3 -8.16 45.47 22.00
CA GLU A 3 -7.91 44.70 20.77
C GLU A 3 -9.14 43.82 20.47
N PRO A 4 -9.56 43.70 19.20
CA PRO A 4 -10.65 42.80 18.79
C PRO A 4 -10.39 41.38 19.29
N HIS A 5 -11.39 40.77 19.93
CA HIS A 5 -11.22 39.49 20.62
C HIS A 5 -12.38 38.54 20.34
N ILE A 6 -12.05 37.34 19.86
CA ILE A 6 -12.98 36.22 19.70
C ILE A 6 -12.58 35.13 20.69
N THR A 7 -13.52 34.72 21.53
CA THR A 7 -13.39 33.51 22.34
C THR A 7 -14.31 32.43 21.78
N VAL A 8 -13.76 31.31 21.33
CA VAL A 8 -14.55 30.14 20.96
C VAL A 8 -14.73 29.25 22.18
N VAL A 9 -15.96 28.83 22.46
CA VAL A 9 -16.28 27.95 23.58
C VAL A 9 -17.01 26.69 23.13
N GLY A 10 -16.71 25.57 23.78
CA GLY A 10 -17.42 24.31 23.57
C GLY A 10 -18.61 24.15 24.51
N LEU A 11 -19.80 23.87 23.97
CA LEU A 11 -21.02 23.65 24.74
C LEU A 11 -21.12 22.25 25.38
N GLY A 12 -20.21 21.33 25.04
CA GLY A 12 -20.32 19.92 25.41
C GLY A 12 -21.07 19.10 24.35
N SER A 13 -21.05 17.77 24.48
CA SER A 13 -21.69 16.86 23.52
C SER A 13 -23.19 16.63 23.73
N GLY A 14 -23.75 17.15 24.82
CA GLY A 14 -25.10 16.82 25.27
C GLY A 14 -25.81 17.99 25.94
N ASP A 15 -26.45 17.71 27.08
CA ASP A 15 -27.26 18.67 27.82
C ASP A 15 -26.45 19.74 28.56
N ALA A 16 -27.16 20.63 29.25
CA ALA A 16 -26.59 21.76 29.96
C ALA A 16 -25.60 21.37 31.08
N ASP A 17 -25.70 20.14 31.62
CA ASP A 17 -24.84 19.69 32.72
C ASP A 17 -23.41 19.38 32.24
N GLN A 18 -23.24 19.13 30.94
CA GLN A 18 -21.92 18.90 30.32
C GLN A 18 -21.16 20.21 30.03
N MET A 19 -21.83 21.37 30.14
CA MET A 19 -21.18 22.65 29.94
C MET A 19 -20.32 23.02 31.15
N THR A 20 -19.03 23.24 30.94
CA THR A 20 -18.13 23.59 32.04
C THR A 20 -18.49 24.94 32.66
N LEU A 21 -18.29 25.06 33.98
CA LEU A 21 -18.51 26.32 34.70
C LEU A 21 -17.66 27.47 34.14
N GLY A 22 -16.49 27.17 33.57
CA GLY A 22 -15.63 28.14 32.89
C GLY A 22 -16.29 28.70 31.63
N VAL A 23 -16.82 27.83 30.77
CA VAL A 23 -17.56 28.22 29.55
C VAL A 23 -18.81 29.03 29.91
N TRP A 24 -19.60 28.57 30.88
CA TRP A 24 -20.80 29.28 31.34
C TRP A 24 -20.51 30.72 31.78
N ARG A 25 -19.47 30.92 32.60
CA ARG A 25 -19.06 32.27 33.04
C ARG A 25 -18.64 33.16 31.88
N ARG A 26 -18.03 32.60 30.83
CA ARG A 26 -17.61 33.35 29.63
C ARG A 26 -18.80 33.78 28.79
N LEU A 27 -19.79 32.91 28.61
CA LEU A 27 -21.04 33.24 27.93
C LEU A 27 -21.77 34.40 28.63
N GLN A 28 -21.82 34.40 29.96
CA GLN A 28 -22.46 35.47 30.74
C GLN A 28 -21.71 36.83 30.68
N GLN A 29 -20.40 36.81 30.45
CA GLN A 29 -19.56 38.03 30.40
C GLN A 29 -19.37 38.57 28.99
N ALA A 30 -19.82 37.84 27.97
CA ALA A 30 -19.64 38.20 26.58
C ALA A 30 -20.40 39.48 26.21
N ALA A 31 -19.79 40.34 25.39
CA ALA A 31 -20.49 41.49 24.83
C ALA A 31 -21.50 41.05 23.75
N ARG A 32 -21.17 39.97 23.03
CA ARG A 32 -22.03 39.31 22.05
C ARG A 32 -21.77 37.82 22.08
N VAL A 33 -22.84 37.03 22.05
CA VAL A 33 -22.78 35.57 21.92
C VAL A 33 -23.32 35.17 20.56
N TYR A 34 -22.52 34.45 19.80
CA TYR A 34 -22.94 33.73 18.60
C TYR A 34 -22.96 32.23 18.92
N VAL A 35 -23.95 31.51 18.39
CA VAL A 35 -24.03 30.05 18.50
C VAL A 35 -24.05 29.45 17.10
N ARG A 36 -23.35 28.33 16.89
CA ARG A 36 -23.36 27.64 15.60
C ARG A 36 -24.77 27.24 15.18
N THR A 37 -25.55 26.73 16.13
CA THR A 37 -26.92 26.26 15.92
C THR A 37 -27.75 26.39 17.20
N GLU A 38 -29.05 26.64 17.06
CA GLU A 38 -30.02 26.52 18.16
C GLU A 38 -30.41 25.07 18.48
N GLN A 39 -30.10 24.14 17.57
CA GLN A 39 -30.45 22.73 17.69
C GLN A 39 -29.45 21.96 18.58
N HIS A 40 -29.03 22.56 19.69
CA HIS A 40 -28.15 21.94 20.67
C HIS A 40 -28.82 21.96 22.04
N PRO A 41 -28.87 20.83 22.78
CA PRO A 41 -29.59 20.75 24.05
C PRO A 41 -29.15 21.81 25.07
N ALA A 42 -27.84 22.10 25.19
CA ALA A 42 -27.32 23.13 26.11
C ALA A 42 -27.83 24.57 25.84
N ILE A 43 -28.45 24.85 24.68
CA ILE A 43 -29.05 26.17 24.38
C ILE A 43 -30.26 26.44 25.27
N SER A 44 -30.94 25.41 25.78
CA SER A 44 -32.04 25.59 26.74
C SER A 44 -31.60 26.42 27.95
N LEU A 45 -30.38 26.21 28.46
CA LEU A 45 -29.84 26.96 29.60
C LEU A 45 -29.68 28.44 29.29
N LEU A 46 -29.25 28.78 28.05
CA LEU A 46 -29.15 30.19 27.62
C LEU A 46 -30.54 30.83 27.57
N LYS A 47 -31.54 30.09 27.08
CA LYS A 47 -32.95 30.54 27.03
C LYS A 47 -33.54 30.71 28.44
N GLU A 48 -33.31 29.77 29.35
CA GLU A 48 -33.78 29.80 30.74
C GLU A 48 -33.21 30.98 31.54
N HIS A 49 -31.97 31.37 31.24
CA HIS A 49 -31.30 32.50 31.88
C HIS A 49 -31.38 33.82 31.09
N GLU A 50 -32.21 33.87 30.04
CA GLU A 50 -32.44 35.05 29.20
C GLU A 50 -31.15 35.68 28.63
N LEU A 51 -30.15 34.84 28.34
CA LEU A 51 -28.91 35.28 27.70
C LEU A 51 -29.17 35.56 26.21
N ALA A 52 -28.88 36.78 25.77
CA ALA A 52 -28.99 37.16 24.37
C ALA A 52 -27.90 36.48 23.53
N TYR A 53 -28.32 35.81 22.46
CA TYR A 53 -27.41 35.19 21.49
C TYR A 53 -27.93 35.34 20.06
N THR A 54 -27.08 35.06 19.06
CA THR A 54 -27.43 35.03 17.64
C THR A 54 -27.02 33.69 17.04
N SER A 55 -27.95 32.99 16.38
CA SER A 55 -27.68 31.69 15.74
C SER A 55 -27.27 31.84 14.27
N PHE A 56 -26.40 30.94 13.81
CA PHE A 56 -26.05 30.81 12.40
C PHE A 56 -26.92 29.81 11.63
N ASP A 57 -28.00 29.27 12.20
CA ASP A 57 -28.91 28.33 11.50
C ASP A 57 -29.37 28.88 10.14
N SER A 58 -29.66 30.18 10.05
CA SER A 58 -30.06 30.82 8.78
C SER A 58 -28.96 30.82 7.69
N VAL A 59 -27.69 30.70 8.06
CA VAL A 59 -26.56 30.60 7.11
C VAL A 59 -26.53 29.21 6.49
N TYR A 60 -26.87 28.18 7.24
CA TYR A 60 -27.01 26.81 6.71
C TYR A 60 -28.12 26.71 5.66
N GLU A 61 -29.16 27.55 5.75
CA GLU A 61 -30.24 27.60 4.75
C GLU A 61 -29.86 28.40 3.48
N GLN A 62 -28.79 29.21 3.53
CA GLN A 62 -28.40 30.14 2.46
C GLN A 62 -27.36 29.57 1.49
N HIS A 63 -26.72 28.46 1.84
CA HIS A 63 -25.61 27.88 1.08
C HIS A 63 -25.88 26.41 0.74
N ASP A 64 -25.47 26.00 -0.45
CA ASP A 64 -25.68 24.63 -0.95
C ASP A 64 -24.64 23.64 -0.43
N THR A 65 -23.51 24.12 0.12
CA THR A 65 -22.40 23.28 0.59
C THR A 65 -21.87 23.70 1.95
N PHE A 66 -21.46 22.72 2.78
CA PHE A 66 -20.90 22.99 4.10
C PHE A 66 -19.62 23.86 4.11
N PRO A 67 -18.65 23.70 3.19
CA PRO A 67 -17.49 24.58 3.14
C PRO A 67 -17.86 26.06 3.02
N GLU A 68 -18.83 26.40 2.17
CA GLU A 68 -19.31 27.78 2.02
C GLU A 68 -19.97 28.31 3.29
N VAL A 69 -20.75 27.48 3.99
CA VAL A 69 -21.33 27.83 5.30
C VAL A 69 -20.23 28.21 6.29
N TYR A 70 -19.20 27.36 6.45
CA TYR A 70 -18.13 27.61 7.41
C TYR A 70 -17.32 28.87 7.08
N GLU A 71 -17.10 29.12 5.79
CA GLU A 71 -16.48 30.34 5.28
C GLU A 71 -17.28 31.59 5.63
N ALA A 72 -18.60 31.57 5.41
CA ALA A 72 -19.50 32.67 5.71
C ALA A 72 -19.59 32.95 7.22
N ILE A 73 -19.67 31.91 8.05
CA ILE A 73 -19.67 32.05 9.52
C ILE A 73 -18.35 32.69 9.99
N ALA A 74 -17.20 32.17 9.54
CA ALA A 74 -15.88 32.69 9.94
C ALA A 74 -15.70 34.16 9.53
N ALA A 75 -16.12 34.53 8.31
CA ALA A 75 -16.06 35.91 7.83
C ALA A 75 -16.94 36.85 8.67
N THR A 76 -18.15 36.42 9.01
CA THR A 76 -19.09 37.21 9.84
C THR A 76 -18.51 37.44 11.24
N LEU A 77 -17.97 36.40 11.87
CA LEU A 77 -17.37 36.49 13.21
C LEU A 77 -16.17 37.45 13.25
N LEU A 78 -15.31 37.43 12.22
CA LEU A 78 -14.17 38.34 12.12
C LEU A 78 -14.62 39.80 11.97
N LEU A 79 -15.60 40.06 11.11
CA LEU A 79 -16.14 41.39 10.88
C LEU A 79 -16.79 41.95 12.15
N GLU A 80 -17.61 41.16 12.82
CA GLU A 80 -18.27 41.55 14.06
C GLU A 80 -17.25 41.85 15.16
N ALA A 81 -16.23 41.00 15.33
CA ALA A 81 -15.19 41.19 16.35
C ALA A 81 -14.42 42.51 16.17
N GLN A 82 -14.13 42.91 14.93
CA GLN A 82 -13.46 44.18 14.63
C GLN A 82 -14.35 45.40 14.92
N SER A 83 -15.67 45.24 14.83
CA SER A 83 -16.65 46.32 15.06
C SER A 83 -17.03 46.51 16.53
N LEU A 84 -16.77 45.51 17.39
CA LEU A 84 -17.21 45.45 18.77
C LEU A 84 -16.20 46.09 19.74
N GLN A 85 -16.70 46.86 20.72
CA GLN A 85 -15.93 47.24 21.92
C GLN A 85 -16.17 46.20 23.02
N GLY A 86 -15.52 45.05 22.92
CA GLY A 86 -15.64 43.95 23.89
C GLY A 86 -15.30 42.58 23.27
N ALA A 87 -15.40 41.53 24.08
CA ALA A 87 -15.14 40.16 23.63
C ALA A 87 -16.40 39.55 22.99
N LEU A 88 -16.23 39.03 21.78
CA LEU A 88 -17.22 38.20 21.09
C LEU A 88 -17.01 36.75 21.54
N VAL A 89 -18.09 36.06 21.91
CA VAL A 89 -18.06 34.61 22.16
C VAL A 89 -18.74 33.87 21.03
N TYR A 90 -18.08 32.88 20.46
CA TYR A 90 -18.67 31.93 19.51
C TYR A 90 -18.77 30.55 20.16
N ALA A 91 -19.99 30.06 20.34
CA ALA A 91 -20.26 28.78 20.98
C ALA A 91 -20.56 27.70 19.95
N VAL A 92 -19.84 26.58 20.04
CA VAL A 92 -19.98 25.42 19.16
C VAL A 92 -20.36 24.17 19.97
N PRO A 93 -21.16 23.26 19.40
CA PRO A 93 -21.36 21.92 19.95
C PRO A 93 -20.05 21.17 20.19
N GLY A 94 -19.99 20.38 21.26
CA GLY A 94 -18.83 19.56 21.60
C GLY A 94 -17.60 20.39 22.00
N HIS A 95 -16.42 19.87 21.63
CA HIS A 95 -15.14 20.53 21.87
C HIS A 95 -14.71 21.33 20.61
N PRO A 96 -14.32 22.62 20.71
CA PRO A 96 -14.06 23.47 19.54
C PRO A 96 -12.90 23.04 18.63
N MET A 97 -12.03 22.17 19.13
CA MET A 97 -10.89 21.61 18.37
C MET A 97 -11.19 20.25 17.72
N VAL A 98 -12.40 19.70 17.89
CA VAL A 98 -12.75 18.36 17.38
C VAL A 98 -13.81 18.51 16.30
N ALA A 99 -13.46 18.16 15.06
CA ALA A 99 -14.36 18.17 13.89
C ALA A 99 -15.13 19.51 13.66
N GLU A 100 -14.48 20.66 13.92
CA GLU A 100 -15.09 21.98 13.77
C GLU A 100 -14.30 22.87 12.77
N ARG A 101 -14.75 22.87 11.52
CA ARG A 101 -14.07 23.58 10.42
C ARG A 101 -14.05 25.09 10.58
N THR A 102 -15.13 25.70 11.11
CA THR A 102 -15.20 27.14 11.35
C THR A 102 -14.06 27.61 12.27
N VAL A 103 -13.74 26.81 13.30
CA VAL A 103 -12.70 27.14 14.27
C VAL A 103 -11.31 27.04 13.65
N GLN A 104 -11.09 26.08 12.73
CA GLN A 104 -9.85 26.02 11.95
C GLN A 104 -9.67 27.28 11.10
N LEU A 105 -10.71 27.71 10.38
CA LEU A 105 -10.67 28.94 9.57
C LEU A 105 -10.37 30.19 10.41
N LEU A 106 -10.97 30.29 11.60
CA LEU A 106 -10.66 31.38 12.53
C LEU A 106 -9.20 31.35 12.97
N ARG A 107 -8.63 30.18 13.28
CA ARG A 107 -7.21 30.06 13.65
C ARG A 107 -6.28 30.50 12.52
N GLU A 108 -6.62 30.18 11.28
CA GLU A 108 -5.85 30.58 10.10
C GLU A 108 -5.91 32.10 9.86
N ARG A 109 -7.04 32.75 10.17
CA ARG A 109 -7.33 34.13 9.72
C ARG A 109 -7.26 35.21 10.79
N CYS A 110 -7.54 34.89 12.06
CA CYS A 110 -7.61 35.87 13.14
C CYS A 110 -6.32 36.69 13.26
N ALA A 111 -5.15 36.05 13.16
CA ALA A 111 -3.86 36.74 13.24
C ALA A 111 -3.67 37.77 12.11
N ALA A 112 -4.03 37.42 10.87
CA ALA A 112 -3.96 38.33 9.73
C ALA A 112 -4.99 39.46 9.82
N ALA A 113 -6.13 39.20 10.45
CA ALA A 113 -7.21 40.17 10.69
C ALA A 113 -6.96 41.08 11.92
N GLY A 114 -5.85 40.90 12.65
CA GLY A 114 -5.57 41.65 13.88
C GLY A 114 -6.56 41.36 15.02
N VAL A 115 -7.14 40.16 15.02
CA VAL A 115 -8.10 39.70 16.03
C VAL A 115 -7.42 38.66 16.91
N GLN A 116 -7.47 38.81 18.23
CA GLN A 116 -7.00 37.79 19.15
C GLN A 116 -8.05 36.66 19.25
N LEU A 117 -7.59 35.41 19.15
CA LEU A 117 -8.42 34.22 19.24
C LEU A 117 -8.06 33.41 20.48
N ASP A 118 -9.02 33.24 21.39
CA ASP A 118 -8.92 32.30 22.50
C ASP A 118 -9.86 31.11 22.25
N ILE A 119 -9.43 29.90 22.59
CA ILE A 119 -10.24 28.69 22.49
C ILE A 119 -10.34 28.06 23.86
N ILE A 120 -11.58 27.86 24.32
CA ILE A 120 -11.88 27.25 25.62
C ILE A 120 -12.59 25.93 25.34
N GLY A 121 -11.97 24.85 25.81
CA GLY A 121 -12.49 23.49 25.62
C GLY A 121 -13.87 23.28 26.25
N GLY A 122 -14.50 22.19 25.82
CA GLY A 122 -15.74 21.64 26.36
C GLY A 122 -15.67 20.12 26.28
N GLU A 123 -16.63 19.41 26.87
CA GLU A 123 -16.67 17.94 26.76
C GLU A 123 -16.80 17.53 25.29
N SER A 124 -15.95 16.61 24.85
CA SER A 124 -16.00 16.09 23.48
C SER A 124 -16.91 14.87 23.44
N PHE A 125 -17.50 14.58 22.28
CA PHE A 125 -18.18 13.29 22.07
C PHE A 125 -17.24 12.09 22.31
N LEU A 126 -15.93 12.31 22.24
CA LEU A 126 -14.91 11.31 22.56
C LEU A 126 -14.98 10.85 24.00
N ASP A 127 -15.24 11.76 24.96
CA ASP A 127 -15.34 11.40 26.38
C ASP A 127 -16.53 10.43 26.58
N GLN A 128 -17.66 10.74 25.95
CA GLN A 128 -18.83 9.85 25.93
C GLN A 128 -18.52 8.55 25.19
N ALA A 129 -17.84 8.59 24.04
CA ALA A 129 -17.46 7.38 23.32
C ALA A 129 -16.56 6.47 24.17
N PHE A 130 -15.59 7.02 24.88
CA PHE A 130 -14.70 6.23 25.75
C PHE A 130 -15.48 5.55 26.88
N ILE A 131 -16.36 6.29 27.55
CA ILE A 131 -17.18 5.75 28.64
C ILE A 131 -18.16 4.69 28.13
N ARG A 132 -18.87 4.97 27.03
CA ARG A 132 -19.97 4.14 26.54
C ARG A 132 -19.50 2.91 25.77
N LEU A 133 -18.38 3.02 25.06
CA LEU A 133 -17.80 1.93 24.28
C LEU A 133 -16.72 1.16 25.05
N GLY A 134 -16.37 1.62 26.26
CA GLY A 134 -15.40 0.96 27.13
C GLY A 134 -13.97 1.05 26.63
N ILE A 135 -13.59 2.18 26.05
CA ILE A 135 -12.27 2.41 25.45
C ILE A 135 -11.36 3.07 26.49
N ASP A 136 -10.21 2.45 26.76
CA ASP A 136 -9.09 3.13 27.40
C ASP A 136 -8.15 3.67 26.30
N PRO A 137 -8.07 4.99 26.07
CA PRO A 137 -7.27 5.55 24.99
C PRO A 137 -5.76 5.31 25.16
N ILE A 138 -5.29 4.95 26.37
CA ILE A 138 -3.88 4.59 26.60
C ILE A 138 -3.51 3.27 25.90
N GLU A 139 -4.50 2.42 25.60
CA GLU A 139 -4.31 1.16 24.85
C GLU A 139 -4.03 1.39 23.35
N GLY A 140 -4.00 2.65 22.92
CA GLY A 140 -3.88 3.07 21.53
C GLY A 140 -5.23 3.51 20.99
N PHE A 141 -5.28 4.72 20.43
CA PHE A 141 -6.50 5.32 19.90
C PHE A 141 -6.23 6.14 18.64
N ALA A 142 -7.11 6.00 17.65
CA ALA A 142 -7.16 6.81 16.44
C ALA A 142 -8.55 7.41 16.24
N LEU A 143 -8.59 8.71 15.92
CA LEU A 143 -9.80 9.40 15.47
C LEU A 143 -9.63 9.73 13.98
N LEU A 144 -10.48 9.17 13.14
CA LEU A 144 -10.43 9.33 11.69
C LEU A 144 -11.72 10.00 11.18
N ASP A 145 -11.59 10.67 10.04
CA ASP A 145 -12.70 11.26 9.31
C ASP A 145 -13.17 10.28 8.23
N ALA A 146 -14.47 10.01 8.17
CA ALA A 146 -15.05 9.14 7.15
C ALA A 146 -14.78 9.64 5.72
N ALA A 147 -14.75 10.96 5.50
CA ALA A 147 -14.57 11.54 4.16
C ALA A 147 -13.14 11.43 3.62
N GLU A 148 -12.15 11.32 4.50
CA GLU A 148 -10.73 11.22 4.16
C GLU A 148 -10.15 9.83 4.46
N LEU A 149 -11.00 8.87 4.82
CA LEU A 149 -10.58 7.55 5.25
C LEU A 149 -9.86 6.82 4.12
N GLN A 150 -8.61 6.46 4.37
CA GLN A 150 -7.83 5.61 3.49
C GLN A 150 -7.47 4.30 4.20
N PRO A 151 -7.47 3.16 3.49
CA PRO A 151 -7.09 1.86 4.06
C PRO A 151 -5.74 1.87 4.77
N ALA A 152 -4.77 2.66 4.28
CA ALA A 152 -3.44 2.81 4.87
C ALA A 152 -3.44 3.48 6.27
N MET A 153 -4.52 4.18 6.65
CA MET A 153 -4.66 4.78 7.98
C MET A 153 -5.12 3.77 9.04
N LEU A 154 -5.64 2.61 8.62
CA LEU A 154 -6.24 1.63 9.51
C LEU A 154 -5.18 0.84 10.28
N GLN A 155 -5.29 0.85 11.59
CA GLN A 155 -4.38 0.17 12.51
C GLN A 155 -5.16 -0.79 13.42
N PRO A 156 -5.25 -2.09 13.07
CA PRO A 156 -6.07 -3.04 13.84
C PRO A 156 -5.71 -3.19 15.32
N ARG A 157 -4.49 -2.83 15.72
CA ARG A 157 -4.01 -2.95 17.10
C ARG A 157 -4.45 -1.78 18.00
N VAL A 158 -5.08 -0.74 17.46
CA VAL A 158 -5.55 0.43 18.22
C VAL A 158 -7.06 0.60 18.07
N HIS A 159 -7.68 1.21 19.07
CA HIS A 159 -9.10 1.56 19.00
C HIS A 159 -9.31 2.65 17.95
N THR A 160 -10.20 2.44 16.99
CA THR A 160 -10.43 3.43 15.94
C THR A 160 -11.86 3.93 16.00
N ILE A 161 -12.03 5.25 16.18
CA ILE A 161 -13.31 5.93 16.00
C ILE A 161 -13.29 6.66 14.66
N ILE A 162 -14.29 6.43 13.84
CA ILE A 162 -14.51 7.10 12.57
C ILE A 162 -15.75 7.98 12.74
N GLY A 163 -15.54 9.29 12.71
CA GLY A 163 -16.61 10.29 12.82
C GLY A 163 -17.17 10.70 11.46
N GLN A 164 -18.13 11.63 11.47
CA GLN A 164 -18.69 12.25 10.26
C GLN A 164 -19.40 11.27 9.30
N ILE A 165 -20.07 10.25 9.85
CA ILE A 165 -20.84 9.29 9.05
C ILE A 165 -22.27 9.82 8.89
N TYR A 166 -22.47 10.65 7.87
CA TYR A 166 -23.70 11.42 7.69
C TYR A 166 -24.85 10.61 7.11
N ASP A 167 -24.55 9.63 6.26
CA ASP A 167 -25.56 8.85 5.55
C ASP A 167 -25.04 7.45 5.19
N ALA A 168 -25.91 6.67 4.54
CA ALA A 168 -25.59 5.31 4.11
C ALA A 168 -24.51 5.25 3.01
N PHE A 169 -24.33 6.30 2.19
CA PHE A 169 -23.28 6.34 1.17
C PHE A 169 -21.91 6.49 1.85
N THR A 170 -21.77 7.45 2.76
CA THR A 170 -20.54 7.59 3.57
C THR A 170 -20.25 6.32 4.37
N ALA A 171 -21.27 5.67 4.95
CA ALA A 171 -21.11 4.39 5.63
C ALA A 171 -20.62 3.27 4.68
N SER A 172 -21.05 3.30 3.41
CA SER A 172 -20.61 2.33 2.39
C SER A 172 -19.15 2.53 2.01
N ASP A 173 -18.70 3.78 1.86
CA ASP A 173 -17.29 4.10 1.58
C ASP A 173 -16.40 3.65 2.76
N VAL A 174 -16.82 3.93 4.00
CA VAL A 174 -16.13 3.47 5.21
C VAL A 174 -16.08 1.95 5.27
N LYS A 175 -17.19 1.26 4.95
CA LYS A 175 -17.22 -0.20 4.90
C LYS A 175 -16.19 -0.76 3.92
N LEU A 176 -16.15 -0.22 2.70
CA LEU A 176 -15.22 -0.68 1.67
C LEU A 176 -13.76 -0.48 2.09
N ALA A 177 -13.43 0.69 2.67
CA ALA A 177 -12.10 0.96 3.18
C ALA A 177 -11.69 -0.01 4.31
N LEU A 178 -12.62 -0.33 5.22
CA LEU A 178 -12.38 -1.31 6.28
C LEU A 178 -12.21 -2.74 5.74
N MET A 179 -12.97 -3.15 4.72
CA MET A 179 -12.91 -4.50 4.14
C MET A 179 -11.58 -4.84 3.46
N GLU A 180 -10.77 -3.83 3.11
CA GLU A 180 -9.40 -4.09 2.66
C GLU A 180 -8.54 -4.72 3.76
N ARG A 181 -8.82 -4.37 5.03
CA ARG A 181 -8.01 -4.76 6.18
C ARG A 181 -8.67 -5.77 7.10
N TYR A 182 -9.99 -5.68 7.27
CA TYR A 182 -10.78 -6.52 8.17
C TYR A 182 -11.63 -7.52 7.37
N PRO A 183 -11.88 -8.73 7.90
CA PRO A 183 -12.88 -9.65 7.38
C PRO A 183 -14.25 -8.99 7.25
N ASP A 184 -15.07 -9.47 6.33
CA ASP A 184 -16.42 -8.94 6.09
C ASP A 184 -17.38 -9.17 7.26
N ASP A 185 -17.15 -10.22 8.04
CA ASP A 185 -17.90 -10.55 9.26
C ASP A 185 -17.35 -9.91 10.55
N PHE A 186 -16.27 -9.11 10.46
CA PHE A 186 -15.70 -8.43 11.63
C PHE A 186 -16.72 -7.51 12.29
N GLU A 187 -16.90 -7.64 13.60
CA GLU A 187 -17.89 -6.84 14.35
C GLU A 187 -17.41 -5.41 14.56
N VAL A 188 -18.23 -4.46 14.13
CA VAL A 188 -18.06 -3.02 14.36
C VAL A 188 -19.23 -2.46 15.15
N VAL A 189 -19.04 -1.30 15.79
CA VAL A 189 -20.05 -0.70 16.66
C VAL A 189 -20.44 0.68 16.14
N ILE A 190 -21.71 0.87 15.81
CA ILE A 190 -22.28 2.15 15.44
C ILE A 190 -22.80 2.83 16.71
N GLY A 191 -22.36 4.05 16.97
CA GLY A 191 -22.86 4.90 18.05
C GLY A 191 -23.63 6.07 17.49
N HIS A 192 -24.89 6.24 17.89
CA HIS A 192 -25.70 7.41 17.59
C HIS A 192 -25.96 8.19 18.88
N ALA A 193 -25.73 9.51 18.84
CA ALA A 193 -26.06 10.44 19.93
C ALA A 193 -25.56 9.97 21.31
N LEU A 194 -24.31 9.49 21.38
CA LEU A 194 -23.72 8.97 22.62
C LEU A 194 -23.76 10.03 23.73
N GLY A 195 -24.25 9.63 24.91
CA GLY A 195 -24.43 10.51 26.05
C GLY A 195 -25.71 11.36 26.05
N VAL A 196 -26.54 11.30 25.01
CA VAL A 196 -27.82 12.03 24.94
C VAL A 196 -28.97 11.14 25.44
N ALA A 197 -29.56 11.52 26.58
CA ALA A 197 -30.61 10.74 27.21
C ALA A 197 -31.86 10.60 26.32
N GLY A 198 -32.27 9.35 26.03
CA GLY A 198 -33.45 9.04 25.22
C GLY A 198 -33.21 9.00 23.70
N GLU A 199 -32.04 9.45 23.23
CA GLU A 199 -31.64 9.41 21.82
C GLU A 199 -30.44 8.47 21.57
N GLU A 200 -29.67 8.12 22.61
CA GLU A 200 -28.51 7.22 22.52
C GLU A 200 -28.89 5.85 21.95
N GLN A 201 -28.15 5.43 20.92
CA GLN A 201 -28.20 4.06 20.39
C GLN A 201 -26.79 3.54 20.16
N ILE A 202 -26.54 2.31 20.58
CA ILE A 202 -25.28 1.60 20.35
C ILE A 202 -25.62 0.26 19.70
N ILE A 203 -25.20 0.10 18.45
CA ILE A 203 -25.59 -1.03 17.60
C ILE A 203 -24.32 -1.77 17.19
N ARG A 204 -24.26 -3.08 17.43
CA ARG A 204 -23.18 -3.94 16.95
C ARG A 204 -23.63 -4.62 15.67
N VAL A 205 -22.83 -4.53 14.62
CA VAL A 205 -23.11 -5.14 13.32
C VAL A 205 -21.84 -5.75 12.75
N PRO A 206 -21.94 -6.86 11.99
CA PRO A 206 -20.83 -7.29 11.16
C PRO A 206 -20.57 -6.26 10.06
N LEU A 207 -19.32 -6.13 9.62
CA LEU A 207 -18.89 -5.09 8.69
C LEU A 207 -19.71 -5.08 7.39
N TYR A 208 -20.11 -6.24 6.86
CA TYR A 208 -20.95 -6.34 5.65
C TYR A 208 -22.36 -5.74 5.79
N GLU A 209 -22.86 -5.50 7.01
CA GLU A 209 -24.16 -4.87 7.29
C GLU A 209 -24.07 -3.38 7.62
N LEU A 210 -22.86 -2.81 7.70
CA LEU A 210 -22.64 -1.44 8.15
C LEU A 210 -23.52 -0.42 7.39
N ASP A 211 -23.51 -0.44 6.06
CA ASP A 211 -24.26 0.47 5.21
C ASP A 211 -25.75 0.12 5.04
N ARG A 212 -26.20 -1.00 5.63
CA ARG A 212 -27.61 -1.39 5.68
C ARG A 212 -28.31 -0.88 6.93
N THR A 213 -27.54 -0.41 7.91
CA THR A 213 -28.06 0.15 9.15
C THR A 213 -28.64 1.54 8.89
N GLN A 214 -29.82 1.81 9.46
CA GLN A 214 -30.49 3.10 9.31
C GLN A 214 -30.17 4.01 10.50
N GLY A 215 -30.29 5.32 10.30
CA GLY A 215 -30.13 6.31 11.39
C GLY A 215 -28.81 7.06 11.40
N PHE A 216 -27.96 6.89 10.38
CA PHE A 216 -26.79 7.75 10.18
C PHE A 216 -27.18 9.23 10.08
N GLY A 217 -26.27 10.09 10.53
CA GLY A 217 -26.50 11.52 10.69
C GLY A 217 -25.39 12.18 11.51
N ASN A 218 -25.55 13.47 11.81
CA ASN A 218 -24.50 14.33 12.38
C ASN A 218 -23.91 13.86 13.73
N LEU A 219 -24.63 13.02 14.49
CA LEU A 219 -24.19 12.49 15.77
C LEU A 219 -23.84 10.99 15.70
N SER A 220 -23.55 10.50 14.49
CA SER A 220 -23.17 9.11 14.25
C SER A 220 -21.68 8.95 14.16
N LEU A 221 -21.18 7.90 14.79
CA LEU A 221 -19.80 7.45 14.67
C LEU A 221 -19.77 5.94 14.49
N LEU A 222 -18.68 5.46 13.93
CA LEU A 222 -18.32 4.05 13.92
C LEU A 222 -17.12 3.84 14.83
N TYR A 223 -17.21 2.82 15.67
CA TYR A 223 -16.11 2.33 16.46
C TYR A 223 -15.69 0.96 15.96
N VAL A 224 -14.42 0.85 15.59
CA VAL A 224 -13.75 -0.38 15.21
C VAL A 224 -12.87 -0.79 16.41
N PRO A 225 -13.23 -1.86 17.13
CA PRO A 225 -12.46 -2.32 18.28
C PRO A 225 -11.03 -2.70 17.90
N ARG A 226 -10.08 -2.43 18.79
CA ARG A 226 -8.75 -3.03 18.66
C ARG A 226 -8.86 -4.55 18.69
N THR A 227 -8.02 -5.23 17.92
CA THR A 227 -7.99 -6.69 17.87
C THR A 227 -6.55 -7.21 17.81
N THR A 228 -6.37 -8.40 18.38
CA THR A 228 -5.14 -9.19 18.26
C THR A 228 -5.39 -10.49 17.49
N GLU A 229 -6.53 -10.59 16.80
CA GLU A 229 -6.88 -11.78 16.02
C GLU A 229 -5.98 -11.91 14.79
N ASP A 230 -5.38 -13.08 14.63
CA ASP A 230 -4.49 -13.38 13.52
C ASP A 230 -5.18 -13.18 12.16
N ALA A 231 -6.48 -13.49 12.04
CA ALA A 231 -7.23 -13.31 10.81
C ALA A 231 -7.20 -11.85 10.28
N VAL A 232 -7.10 -10.87 11.17
CA VAL A 232 -6.97 -9.45 10.81
C VAL A 232 -5.50 -9.05 10.65
N LEU A 233 -4.64 -9.53 11.56
CA LEU A 233 -3.24 -9.13 11.59
C LEU A 233 -2.40 -9.73 10.45
N ASN A 234 -2.74 -10.92 9.95
CA ASN A 234 -1.95 -11.64 8.93
C ASN A 234 -1.86 -10.91 7.58
N ARG A 235 -2.72 -9.91 7.33
CA ARG A 235 -2.63 -9.03 6.15
C ARG A 235 -1.65 -7.87 6.31
N SER A 236 -0.78 -7.88 7.33
CA SER A 236 0.10 -6.76 7.65
C SER A 236 1.57 -7.10 7.51
N PHE A 237 2.32 -6.12 7.03
CA PHE A 237 3.77 -6.20 6.94
C PHE A 237 4.41 -6.38 8.33
N ASP A 238 3.97 -5.60 9.33
CA ASP A 238 4.50 -5.72 10.70
C ASP A 238 4.32 -7.12 11.28
N ARG A 239 3.21 -7.81 10.96
CA ARG A 239 2.96 -9.18 11.41
C ARG A 239 3.90 -10.16 10.73
N LEU A 240 4.19 -9.98 9.45
CA LEU A 240 5.18 -10.77 8.73
C LEU A 240 6.59 -10.58 9.34
N HIS A 241 6.99 -9.33 9.60
CA HIS A 241 8.26 -9.02 10.28
C HIS A 241 8.34 -9.67 11.66
N GLU A 242 7.29 -9.56 12.47
CA GLU A 242 7.18 -10.21 13.79
C GLU A 242 7.33 -11.74 13.69
N ILE A 243 6.62 -12.38 12.75
CA ILE A 243 6.66 -13.84 12.58
C ILE A 243 8.07 -14.30 12.20
N VAL A 244 8.71 -13.65 11.22
CA VAL A 244 10.06 -14.04 10.78
C VAL A 244 11.10 -13.83 11.88
N ALA A 245 10.99 -12.75 12.65
CA ALA A 245 11.82 -12.52 13.83
C ALA A 245 11.64 -13.62 14.89
N ILE A 246 10.39 -14.04 15.15
CA ILE A 246 10.11 -15.15 16.08
C ILE A 246 10.68 -16.47 15.57
N LEU A 247 10.52 -16.78 14.28
CA LEU A 247 11.02 -18.02 13.67
C LEU A 247 12.54 -18.17 13.84
N ARG A 248 13.30 -17.08 13.73
CA ARG A 248 14.75 -17.09 13.90
C ARG A 248 15.24 -16.79 15.32
N SER A 249 14.33 -16.50 16.25
CA SER A 249 14.67 -16.25 17.65
C SER A 249 15.28 -17.48 18.35
N PRO A 250 15.92 -17.33 19.54
CA PRO A 250 16.44 -18.47 20.30
C PRO A 250 15.40 -19.55 20.63
N GLU A 251 14.12 -19.17 20.78
CA GLU A 251 13.00 -20.07 21.03
C GLU A 251 12.21 -20.43 19.76
N GLY A 252 12.68 -19.99 18.60
CA GLY A 252 12.07 -20.18 17.29
C GLY A 252 12.30 -21.55 16.68
N CYS A 253 12.09 -21.64 15.38
CA CYS A 253 12.28 -22.84 14.59
C CYS A 253 13.78 -23.15 14.43
N PRO A 254 14.26 -24.36 14.83
CA PRO A 254 15.67 -24.73 14.69
C PRO A 254 16.17 -24.67 13.24
N TRP A 255 15.32 -25.05 12.28
CA TRP A 255 15.68 -25.05 10.86
C TRP A 255 15.89 -23.62 10.36
N ASP A 256 14.97 -22.70 10.64
CA ASP A 256 15.06 -21.30 10.22
C ASP A 256 16.29 -20.64 10.82
N ARG A 257 16.57 -20.87 12.11
CA ARG A 257 17.72 -20.30 12.81
C ARG A 257 19.07 -20.76 12.25
N GLU A 258 19.18 -22.01 11.81
CA GLU A 258 20.42 -22.55 11.23
C GLU A 258 20.70 -22.03 9.81
N GLN A 259 19.72 -21.39 9.16
CA GLN A 259 19.89 -20.86 7.82
C GLN A 259 20.85 -19.66 7.78
N THR A 260 21.60 -19.60 6.68
CA THR A 260 22.52 -18.52 6.30
C THR A 260 22.19 -18.06 4.88
N HIS A 261 22.68 -16.89 4.45
CA HIS A 261 22.47 -16.41 3.08
C HIS A 261 22.87 -17.45 2.01
N SER A 262 23.92 -18.23 2.28
CA SER A 262 24.40 -19.24 1.34
C SER A 262 23.52 -20.49 1.31
N SER A 263 22.92 -20.89 2.44
CA SER A 263 22.13 -22.13 2.50
C SER A 263 20.77 -21.99 1.84
N ILE A 264 20.11 -20.82 1.95
CA ILE A 264 18.78 -20.57 1.35
C ILE A 264 18.84 -19.93 -0.04
N ARG A 265 20.03 -19.63 -0.56
CA ARG A 265 20.19 -19.08 -1.91
C ARG A 265 19.54 -19.97 -2.98
N LYS A 266 19.64 -21.29 -2.83
CA LYS A 266 19.04 -22.24 -3.79
C LYS A 266 17.51 -22.18 -3.72
N ASN A 267 16.94 -22.18 -2.52
CA ASN A 267 15.51 -22.01 -2.30
C ASN A 267 15.01 -20.74 -2.97
N PHE A 268 15.71 -19.61 -2.79
CA PHE A 268 15.29 -18.36 -3.42
C PHE A 268 15.24 -18.42 -4.96
N ILE A 269 16.14 -19.20 -5.58
CA ILE A 269 16.06 -19.45 -7.02
C ILE A 269 14.85 -20.32 -7.35
N GLU A 270 14.60 -21.38 -6.57
CA GLU A 270 13.47 -22.29 -6.75
C GLU A 270 12.12 -21.54 -6.66
N GLU A 271 11.88 -20.76 -5.59
CA GLU A 271 10.64 -19.97 -5.44
C GLU A 271 10.43 -18.98 -6.59
N LEU A 272 11.51 -18.42 -7.15
CA LEU A 272 11.41 -17.54 -8.30
C LEU A 272 10.96 -18.29 -9.56
N TYR A 273 11.43 -19.52 -9.77
CA TYR A 273 10.99 -20.33 -10.91
C TYR A 273 9.56 -20.86 -10.73
N GLU A 274 9.12 -21.17 -9.51
CA GLU A 274 7.74 -21.54 -9.20
C GLU A 274 6.80 -20.34 -9.42
N ALA A 275 7.19 -19.13 -8.99
CA ALA A 275 6.48 -17.89 -9.32
C ALA A 275 6.35 -17.65 -10.83
N LEU A 276 7.41 -17.91 -11.61
CA LEU A 276 7.36 -17.81 -13.07
C LEU A 276 6.44 -18.87 -13.69
N GLU A 277 6.43 -20.10 -13.16
CA GLU A 277 5.49 -21.13 -13.60
C GLU A 277 4.03 -20.73 -13.34
N ALA A 278 3.73 -20.16 -12.16
CA ALA A 278 2.40 -19.65 -11.85
C ALA A 278 1.97 -18.53 -12.80
N ILE A 279 2.87 -17.59 -13.11
CA ILE A 279 2.63 -16.52 -14.11
C ILE A 279 2.29 -17.12 -15.47
N ASP A 280 3.11 -18.05 -15.95
CA ASP A 280 2.97 -18.62 -17.28
C ASP A 280 1.75 -19.52 -17.43
N ASN A 281 1.22 -20.03 -16.32
CA ASN A 281 -0.01 -20.82 -16.27
C ASN A 281 -1.29 -19.97 -16.08
N ASP A 282 -1.17 -18.64 -15.94
CA ASP A 282 -2.28 -17.74 -15.60
C ASP A 282 -3.04 -18.23 -14.35
N ASP A 283 -2.28 -18.58 -13.30
CA ASP A 283 -2.80 -19.10 -12.02
C ASP A 283 -2.67 -18.06 -10.89
N PRO A 284 -3.66 -17.16 -10.71
CA PRO A 284 -3.65 -16.16 -9.65
C PRO A 284 -3.51 -16.70 -8.22
N ASP A 285 -4.02 -17.91 -7.94
CA ASP A 285 -3.90 -18.50 -6.60
C ASP A 285 -2.47 -18.97 -6.36
N GLY A 286 -1.87 -19.65 -7.34
CA GLY A 286 -0.43 -19.98 -7.33
C GLY A 286 0.45 -18.74 -7.26
N MET A 287 0.17 -17.70 -8.06
CA MET A 287 0.93 -16.44 -8.02
C MET A 287 0.93 -15.82 -6.62
N ARG A 288 -0.21 -15.86 -5.90
CA ARG A 288 -0.30 -15.34 -4.53
C ARG A 288 0.58 -16.12 -3.55
N GLU A 289 0.63 -17.43 -3.69
CA GLU A 289 1.46 -18.32 -2.85
C GLU A 289 2.94 -18.05 -3.11
N GLU A 290 3.37 -18.18 -4.36
CA GLU A 290 4.79 -18.06 -4.75
C GLU A 290 5.36 -16.65 -4.56
N PHE A 291 4.56 -15.60 -4.78
CA PHE A 291 5.00 -14.23 -4.46
C PHE A 291 5.18 -14.05 -2.95
N GLY A 292 4.38 -14.76 -2.14
CA GLY A 292 4.56 -14.83 -0.69
C GLY A 292 5.90 -15.46 -0.32
N ASP A 293 6.28 -16.56 -0.97
CA ASP A 293 7.55 -17.25 -0.72
C ASP A 293 8.76 -16.45 -1.19
N VAL A 294 8.66 -15.74 -2.32
CA VAL A 294 9.66 -14.75 -2.74
C VAL A 294 9.83 -13.64 -1.70
N ILE A 295 8.74 -13.12 -1.13
CA ILE A 295 8.80 -12.14 -0.03
C ILE A 295 9.44 -12.76 1.22
N LEU A 296 9.10 -14.00 1.58
CA LEU A 296 9.69 -14.71 2.72
C LEU A 296 11.22 -14.80 2.61
N GLN A 297 11.75 -15.08 1.41
CA GLN A 297 13.20 -15.09 1.18
C GLN A 297 13.85 -13.72 1.46
N VAL A 298 13.21 -12.62 1.00
CA VAL A 298 13.67 -11.26 1.30
C VAL A 298 13.63 -10.98 2.81
N MET A 299 12.57 -11.41 3.49
CA MET A 299 12.43 -11.26 4.95
C MET A 299 13.50 -12.04 5.71
N LEU A 300 13.76 -13.31 5.35
CA LEU A 300 14.78 -14.14 6.00
C LEU A 300 16.17 -13.55 5.85
N HIS A 301 16.54 -13.10 4.65
CA HIS A 301 17.83 -12.42 4.44
C HIS A 301 17.93 -11.11 5.23
N SER A 302 16.86 -10.32 5.27
CA SER A 302 16.84 -9.07 6.04
C SER A 302 16.95 -9.33 7.54
N GLN A 303 16.29 -10.38 8.05
CA GLN A 303 16.35 -10.78 9.45
C GLN A 303 17.76 -11.25 9.86
N MET A 304 18.48 -11.98 8.99
CA MET A 304 19.88 -12.36 9.23
C MET A 304 20.79 -11.12 9.36
N GLU A 305 20.56 -10.08 8.57
CA GLU A 305 21.35 -8.85 8.61
C GLU A 305 20.99 -7.99 9.84
N GLU A 306 19.72 -7.99 10.22
CA GLU A 306 19.23 -7.34 11.45
C GLU A 306 19.86 -7.97 12.70
N GLU A 307 19.99 -9.31 12.73
CA GLU A 307 20.68 -10.05 13.80
C GLU A 307 22.16 -9.64 13.96
N THR A 308 22.81 -9.20 12.89
CA THR A 308 24.20 -8.72 12.92
C THR A 308 24.32 -7.20 13.11
N GLY A 309 23.20 -6.48 13.08
CA GLY A 309 23.13 -5.02 13.17
C GLY A 309 23.58 -4.29 11.90
N ALA A 310 23.54 -4.96 10.74
CA ALA A 310 23.96 -4.39 9.47
C ALA A 310 22.86 -3.52 8.82
N PHE A 311 21.66 -4.09 8.64
CA PHE A 311 20.46 -3.39 8.19
C PHE A 311 19.20 -4.21 8.55
N THR A 312 18.03 -3.58 8.44
CA THR A 312 16.71 -4.16 8.67
C THR A 312 15.91 -4.22 7.38
N VAL A 313 14.79 -4.93 7.37
CA VAL A 313 13.88 -4.91 6.20
C VAL A 313 13.33 -3.51 5.90
N TYR A 314 13.22 -2.64 6.91
CA TYR A 314 12.80 -1.26 6.71
C TYR A 314 13.82 -0.46 5.89
N ASP A 315 15.11 -0.71 6.06
CA ASP A 315 16.18 -0.09 5.26
C ASP A 315 16.13 -0.57 3.79
N VAL A 316 15.75 -1.83 3.57
CA VAL A 316 15.50 -2.39 2.22
C VAL A 316 14.33 -1.67 1.55
N ILE A 317 13.23 -1.48 2.27
CA ILE A 317 12.02 -0.78 1.79
C ILE A 317 12.32 0.71 1.54
N GLU A 318 13.04 1.38 2.44
CA GLU A 318 13.46 2.77 2.27
C GLU A 318 14.28 2.92 0.99
N THR A 319 15.31 2.09 0.82
CA THR A 319 16.16 2.10 -0.39
C THR A 319 15.35 1.87 -1.66
N LEU A 320 14.35 0.98 -1.62
CA LEU A 320 13.45 0.74 -2.75
C LEU A 320 12.56 1.97 -3.02
N ASN A 321 11.96 2.55 -2.00
CA ASN A 321 11.06 3.70 -2.11
C ASN A 321 11.78 4.92 -2.66
N GLU A 322 12.95 5.28 -2.10
CA GLU A 322 13.76 6.38 -2.60
C GLU A 322 14.12 6.21 -4.08
N LYS A 323 14.48 4.99 -4.48
CA LYS A 323 14.78 4.64 -5.86
C LYS A 323 13.56 4.72 -6.78
N LEU A 324 12.38 4.29 -6.33
CA LEU A 324 11.14 4.40 -7.09
C LEU A 324 10.73 5.86 -7.27
N LEU A 325 10.78 6.67 -6.21
CA LEU A 325 10.52 8.10 -6.27
C LEU A 325 11.50 8.81 -7.22
N PHE A 326 12.79 8.49 -7.12
CA PHE A 326 13.82 9.08 -7.97
C PHE A 326 13.67 8.72 -9.44
N ARG A 327 13.32 7.46 -9.76
CA ARG A 327 13.19 6.99 -11.15
C ARG A 327 11.85 7.33 -11.82
N HIS A 328 10.86 7.79 -11.07
CA HIS A 328 9.54 8.18 -11.58
C HIS A 328 9.21 9.65 -11.26
N PRO A 329 10.06 10.62 -11.66
CA PRO A 329 9.79 12.04 -11.42
C PRO A 329 8.56 12.54 -12.20
N HIS A 330 8.06 11.76 -13.17
CA HIS A 330 6.84 12.06 -13.90
C HIS A 330 5.55 11.68 -13.16
N VAL A 331 5.65 10.79 -12.16
CA VAL A 331 4.52 10.41 -11.30
C VAL A 331 4.56 11.20 -10.00
N PHE A 332 5.75 11.35 -9.40
CA PHE A 332 5.93 11.92 -8.06
C PHE A 332 6.58 13.31 -8.04
N GLY A 333 6.98 13.83 -9.19
CA GLY A 333 7.67 15.11 -9.33
C GLY A 333 6.97 16.05 -10.32
N ALA A 334 7.72 17.06 -10.79
CA ALA A 334 7.19 18.08 -11.71
C ALA A 334 7.34 17.74 -13.20
N SER A 335 7.99 16.61 -13.52
CA SER A 335 8.15 16.16 -14.90
C SER A 335 6.83 15.55 -15.40
N SER A 336 6.63 15.48 -16.72
CA SER A 336 5.52 14.74 -17.32
C SER A 336 6.07 13.79 -18.37
N ALA A 337 5.50 12.59 -18.46
CA ALA A 337 5.70 11.69 -19.60
C ALA A 337 4.34 11.48 -20.27
N ALA A 338 4.28 11.64 -21.59
CA ALA A 338 3.04 11.54 -22.36
C ALA A 338 2.69 10.09 -22.73
N ASP A 339 3.69 9.20 -22.82
CA ASP A 339 3.53 7.80 -23.19
C ASP A 339 4.56 6.87 -22.52
N ALA A 340 4.41 5.57 -22.77
CA ALA A 340 5.24 4.52 -22.18
C ALA A 340 6.70 4.55 -22.69
N ASP A 341 6.92 4.97 -23.95
CA ASP A 341 8.27 5.02 -24.53
C ASP A 341 9.08 6.17 -23.93
N GLU A 342 8.44 7.33 -23.73
CA GLU A 342 9.03 8.47 -23.02
C GLU A 342 9.30 8.13 -21.54
N ALA A 343 8.37 7.42 -20.88
CA ALA A 343 8.56 6.95 -19.51
C ALA A 343 9.76 5.98 -19.41
N LEU A 344 9.91 5.06 -20.37
CA LEU A 344 11.04 4.12 -20.42
C LEU A 344 12.37 4.84 -20.64
N GLY A 345 12.43 5.81 -21.56
CA GLY A 345 13.62 6.62 -21.80
C GLY A 345 14.05 7.41 -20.56
N ASN A 346 13.09 8.06 -19.89
CA ASN A 346 13.32 8.76 -18.63
C ASN A 346 13.83 7.81 -17.54
N TRP A 347 13.26 6.61 -17.43
CA TRP A 347 13.69 5.60 -16.48
C TRP A 347 15.14 5.14 -16.72
N GLU A 348 15.52 4.90 -17.98
CA GLU A 348 16.89 4.52 -18.33
C GLU A 348 17.90 5.63 -18.00
N GLN A 349 17.55 6.89 -18.27
CA GLN A 349 18.38 8.06 -17.92
C GLN A 349 18.56 8.19 -16.41
N MET A 350 17.47 8.17 -15.63
CA MET A 350 17.54 8.27 -14.17
C MET A 350 18.37 7.12 -13.56
N LYS A 351 18.26 5.91 -14.12
CA LYS A 351 19.08 4.77 -13.72
C LYS A 351 20.58 4.97 -14.00
N ALA A 352 20.95 5.76 -15.01
CA ALA A 352 22.35 6.13 -15.26
C ALA A 352 22.84 7.16 -14.24
N GLU A 353 22.06 8.22 -14.00
CA GLU A 353 22.38 9.29 -13.03
C GLU A 353 22.51 8.76 -11.58
N GLU A 354 21.63 7.84 -11.18
CA GLU A 354 21.70 7.17 -9.87
C GLU A 354 23.03 6.43 -9.68
N LYS A 355 23.49 5.72 -10.73
CA LYS A 355 24.75 4.97 -10.67
C LYS A 355 25.97 5.87 -10.56
N GLU A 356 25.92 7.05 -11.18
CA GLU A 356 26.95 8.09 -11.05
C GLU A 356 26.98 8.65 -9.63
N ARG A 357 25.82 9.02 -9.06
CA ARG A 357 25.72 9.51 -7.68
C ARG A 357 26.23 8.51 -6.64
N ASN A 358 25.88 7.24 -6.80
CA ASN A 358 26.27 6.18 -5.86
C ASN A 358 27.75 5.74 -6.02
N GLY A 359 28.54 6.40 -6.88
CA GLY A 359 29.96 6.08 -7.10
C GLY A 359 30.21 4.75 -7.83
N THR A 360 29.16 3.97 -8.12
CA THR A 360 29.25 2.67 -8.82
C THR A 360 29.56 2.79 -10.31
N ALA A 361 29.50 4.00 -10.87
CA ALA A 361 29.98 4.28 -12.22
C ALA A 361 31.53 4.27 -12.30
N ALA A 362 32.20 4.74 -11.26
CA ALA A 362 33.67 4.87 -11.23
C ALA A 362 34.41 3.56 -10.89
N SER A 363 33.71 2.53 -10.39
CA SER A 363 34.31 1.25 -9.99
C SER A 363 34.33 0.18 -11.08
N ARG A 364 33.75 0.44 -12.26
CA ARG A 364 33.76 -0.52 -13.38
C ARG A 364 35.01 -0.33 -14.23
N GLN A 365 35.92 -1.30 -14.17
CA GLN A 365 37.12 -1.33 -15.02
C GLN A 365 36.83 -1.95 -16.40
N SER A 366 35.77 -2.77 -16.51
CA SER A 366 35.34 -3.42 -17.75
C SER A 366 33.94 -2.97 -18.15
N GLN A 367 33.72 -2.82 -19.47
CA GLN A 367 32.39 -2.57 -20.04
C GLN A 367 31.40 -3.70 -19.73
N LEU A 368 31.89 -4.90 -19.42
CA LEU A 368 31.07 -6.05 -19.06
C LEU A 368 30.71 -6.10 -17.56
N ASP A 369 31.35 -5.29 -16.72
CA ASP A 369 31.15 -5.29 -15.25
C ASP A 369 29.69 -5.02 -14.85
N GLY A 370 29.22 -5.72 -13.81
CA GLY A 370 27.84 -5.63 -13.33
C GLY A 370 26.85 -6.58 -14.01
N ILE A 371 27.33 -7.60 -14.72
CA ILE A 371 26.54 -8.82 -15.00
C ILE A 371 26.71 -9.74 -13.79
N PRO A 372 25.63 -10.11 -13.07
CA PRO A 372 25.72 -11.01 -11.93
C PRO A 372 26.40 -12.33 -12.33
N GLN A 373 27.32 -12.81 -11.48
CA GLN A 373 28.09 -14.02 -11.79
C GLN A 373 27.20 -15.26 -11.88
N ASP A 374 26.15 -15.28 -11.08
CA ASP A 374 25.25 -16.41 -10.84
C ASP A 374 24.01 -16.44 -11.76
N LEU A 375 23.97 -15.61 -12.81
CA LEU A 375 22.89 -15.71 -13.79
C LEU A 375 22.94 -17.09 -14.51
N PRO A 376 21.77 -17.65 -14.86
CA PRO A 376 21.69 -18.75 -15.81
C PRO A 376 22.53 -18.47 -17.06
N ALA A 377 23.16 -19.51 -17.60
CA ALA A 377 24.19 -19.37 -18.63
C ALA A 377 23.67 -18.64 -19.89
N LEU A 378 22.43 -18.93 -20.32
CA LEU A 378 21.83 -18.28 -21.50
C LEU A 378 21.53 -16.80 -21.24
N MET A 379 20.93 -16.47 -20.09
CA MET A 379 20.71 -15.07 -19.69
C MET A 379 22.03 -14.29 -19.57
N LYS A 380 23.07 -14.93 -19.04
CA LYS A 380 24.40 -14.34 -18.88
C LYS A 380 25.03 -14.07 -20.25
N ALA A 381 25.01 -15.04 -21.16
CA ALA A 381 25.47 -14.90 -22.54
C ALA A 381 24.70 -13.77 -23.27
N TYR A 382 23.37 -13.74 -23.13
CA TYR A 382 22.53 -12.73 -23.75
C TYR A 382 22.87 -11.31 -23.26
N LYS A 383 23.08 -11.13 -21.94
CA LYS A 383 23.50 -9.85 -21.36
C LYS A 383 24.92 -9.44 -21.77
N LEU A 384 25.86 -10.39 -21.83
CA LEU A 384 27.23 -10.14 -22.30
C LEU A 384 27.20 -9.59 -23.73
N GLN A 385 26.49 -10.26 -24.63
CA GLN A 385 26.36 -9.86 -26.03
C GLN A 385 25.63 -8.52 -26.18
N LYS A 386 24.54 -8.28 -25.44
CA LYS A 386 23.81 -7.00 -25.45
C LYS A 386 24.70 -5.83 -24.99
N LYS A 387 25.60 -6.04 -24.02
CA LYS A 387 26.56 -5.02 -23.60
C LYS A 387 27.67 -4.80 -24.62
N ALA A 388 28.20 -5.87 -25.21
CA ALA A 388 29.20 -5.77 -26.27
C ALA A 388 28.65 -5.01 -27.49
N ALA A 389 27.39 -5.28 -27.87
CA ALA A 389 26.71 -4.58 -28.94
C ALA A 389 26.56 -3.07 -28.68
N LYS A 390 26.29 -2.67 -27.43
CA LYS A 390 26.19 -1.24 -27.04
C LYS A 390 27.47 -0.44 -27.28
N VAL A 391 28.63 -1.08 -27.31
CA VAL A 391 29.92 -0.43 -27.61
C VAL A 391 30.37 -0.63 -29.06
N GLY A 392 29.46 -1.11 -29.93
CA GLY A 392 29.70 -1.32 -31.36
C GLY A 392 30.38 -2.64 -31.70
N PHE A 393 30.50 -3.58 -30.75
CA PHE A 393 30.96 -4.93 -31.04
C PHE A 393 29.76 -5.82 -31.39
N ASP A 394 29.27 -5.66 -32.62
CA ASP A 394 28.13 -6.42 -33.14
C ASP A 394 28.17 -6.55 -34.67
N TRP A 395 27.37 -7.46 -35.22
CA TRP A 395 27.10 -7.58 -36.64
C TRP A 395 25.95 -6.64 -37.06
N ASP A 396 25.90 -6.27 -38.34
CA ASP A 396 24.86 -5.37 -38.87
C ASP A 396 23.57 -6.12 -39.26
N ASP A 397 23.66 -7.42 -39.51
CA ASP A 397 22.58 -8.25 -40.04
C ASP A 397 22.58 -9.67 -39.47
N LEU A 398 21.42 -10.34 -39.58
CA LEU A 398 21.22 -11.70 -39.07
C LEU A 398 21.99 -12.77 -39.89
N GLY A 399 22.30 -12.49 -41.15
CA GLY A 399 22.97 -13.44 -42.06
C GLY A 399 24.28 -13.98 -41.50
N PRO A 400 25.27 -13.12 -41.19
CA PRO A 400 26.54 -13.52 -40.59
C PRO A 400 26.41 -14.27 -39.26
N VAL A 401 25.36 -14.00 -38.49
CA VAL A 401 25.10 -14.71 -37.23
C VAL A 401 24.66 -16.15 -37.49
N LEU A 402 23.82 -16.37 -38.51
CA LEU A 402 23.44 -17.72 -38.94
C LEU A 402 24.62 -18.48 -39.56
N ASP A 403 25.47 -17.78 -40.32
CA ASP A 403 26.72 -18.36 -40.85
C ASP A 403 27.65 -18.80 -39.71
N LYS A 404 27.77 -17.97 -38.64
CA LYS A 404 28.55 -18.33 -37.46
C LYS A 404 27.99 -19.56 -36.75
N ILE A 405 26.66 -19.71 -36.64
CA ILE A 405 26.06 -20.95 -36.10
C ILE A 405 26.45 -22.18 -36.93
N GLN A 406 26.54 -22.07 -38.25
CA GLN A 406 26.97 -23.18 -39.12
C GLN A 406 28.45 -23.51 -38.93
N GLU A 407 29.28 -22.50 -38.73
CA GLU A 407 30.71 -22.62 -38.41
C GLU A 407 30.90 -23.40 -37.10
N GLU A 408 30.31 -22.93 -35.99
CA GLU A 408 30.40 -23.59 -34.68
C GLU A 408 29.84 -25.02 -34.69
N LEU A 409 28.78 -25.27 -35.47
CA LEU A 409 28.24 -26.62 -35.65
C LEU A 409 29.22 -27.54 -36.38
N SER A 410 30.03 -26.98 -37.27
CA SER A 410 31.06 -27.73 -38.00
C SER A 410 32.24 -28.04 -37.10
N GLU A 411 32.69 -27.08 -36.29
CA GLU A 411 33.75 -27.24 -35.30
C GLU A 411 33.36 -28.28 -34.23
N LEU A 412 32.13 -28.23 -33.72
CA LEU A 412 31.61 -29.27 -32.82
C LEU A 412 31.63 -30.67 -33.44
N ARG A 413 31.31 -30.80 -34.74
CA ARG A 413 31.38 -32.11 -35.43
C ARG A 413 32.81 -32.63 -35.54
N GLU A 414 33.77 -31.75 -35.76
CA GLU A 414 35.19 -32.10 -35.81
C GLU A 414 35.69 -32.54 -34.43
N ALA A 415 35.33 -31.83 -33.36
CA ALA A 415 35.64 -32.20 -31.98
C ALA A 415 35.00 -33.54 -31.56
N ILE A 416 33.77 -33.82 -32.00
CA ILE A 416 33.14 -35.13 -31.80
C ILE A 416 33.94 -36.24 -32.50
N ALA A 417 34.46 -35.98 -33.69
CA ALA A 417 35.28 -36.94 -34.42
C ALA A 417 36.66 -37.16 -33.77
N SER A 418 37.24 -36.12 -33.14
CA SER A 418 38.52 -36.18 -32.42
C SER A 418 38.43 -36.98 -31.11
N LYS A 419 37.21 -37.14 -30.55
CA LYS A 419 36.94 -37.77 -29.24
C LYS A 419 37.61 -37.08 -28.04
N ASP A 420 37.97 -35.81 -28.18
CA ASP A 420 38.41 -34.99 -27.05
C ASP A 420 37.19 -34.43 -26.31
N GLU A 421 36.93 -34.93 -25.09
CA GLU A 421 35.77 -34.53 -24.29
C GLU A 421 35.81 -33.05 -23.89
N LEU A 422 37.01 -32.48 -23.72
CA LEU A 422 37.16 -31.10 -23.27
C LEU A 422 36.95 -30.14 -24.45
N GLU A 423 37.48 -30.50 -25.63
CA GLU A 423 37.23 -29.80 -26.89
C GLU A 423 35.73 -29.82 -27.24
N GLN A 424 35.07 -30.99 -27.16
CA GLN A 424 33.63 -31.12 -27.40
C GLN A 424 32.78 -30.21 -26.50
N ALA A 425 33.13 -30.11 -25.21
CA ALA A 425 32.42 -29.24 -24.29
C ALA A 425 32.63 -27.75 -24.61
N GLY A 426 33.83 -27.37 -25.07
CA GLY A 426 34.14 -26.02 -25.53
C GLY A 426 33.31 -25.64 -26.75
N GLU A 427 33.40 -26.43 -27.81
CA GLU A 427 32.68 -26.19 -29.08
C GLU A 427 31.15 -26.20 -28.90
N LEU A 428 30.63 -27.05 -28.01
CA LEU A 428 29.21 -27.01 -27.65
C LEU A 428 28.84 -25.67 -26.98
N GLY A 429 29.71 -25.16 -26.11
CA GLY A 429 29.55 -23.87 -25.48
C GLY A 429 29.51 -22.73 -26.49
N ASP A 430 30.41 -22.73 -27.46
CA ASP A 430 30.49 -21.69 -28.50
C ASP A 430 29.30 -21.75 -29.46
N LEU A 431 28.83 -22.96 -29.83
CA LEU A 431 27.57 -23.14 -30.56
C LEU A 431 26.37 -22.57 -29.80
N LEU A 432 26.23 -22.86 -28.50
CA LEU A 432 25.16 -22.31 -27.67
C LEU A 432 25.25 -20.79 -27.57
N PHE A 433 26.47 -20.25 -27.46
CA PHE A 433 26.71 -18.80 -27.43
C PHE A 433 26.32 -18.13 -28.77
N ALA A 434 26.62 -18.75 -29.91
CA ALA A 434 26.21 -18.28 -31.23
C ALA A 434 24.68 -18.31 -31.40
N VAL A 435 24.00 -19.36 -30.91
CA VAL A 435 22.52 -19.45 -30.90
C VAL A 435 21.90 -18.34 -30.06
N VAL A 436 22.48 -18.01 -28.89
CA VAL A 436 22.04 -16.86 -28.07
C VAL A 436 22.17 -15.54 -28.83
N ASN A 437 23.20 -15.41 -29.68
CA ASN A 437 23.37 -14.22 -30.51
C ASN A 437 22.27 -14.10 -31.56
N ALA A 438 21.89 -15.20 -32.21
CA ALA A 438 20.75 -15.20 -33.12
C ALA A 438 19.45 -14.83 -32.41
N ALA A 439 19.21 -15.34 -31.20
CA ALA A 439 18.05 -14.97 -30.38
C ALA A 439 17.96 -13.45 -30.15
N ARG A 440 19.10 -12.80 -29.90
CA ARG A 440 19.17 -11.33 -29.74
C ARG A 440 18.80 -10.56 -31.00
N PHE A 441 19.23 -11.02 -32.18
CA PHE A 441 18.88 -10.38 -33.46
C PHE A 441 17.39 -10.50 -33.81
N ILE A 442 16.74 -11.57 -33.38
CA ILE A 442 15.28 -11.74 -33.56
C ILE A 442 14.47 -11.18 -32.39
N HIS A 443 15.12 -10.51 -31.43
CA HIS A 443 14.52 -9.95 -30.23
C HIS A 443 13.78 -10.97 -29.35
N ALA A 444 14.27 -12.21 -29.30
CA ALA A 444 13.78 -13.25 -28.40
C ALA A 444 14.71 -13.42 -27.19
N ASP A 445 14.15 -13.61 -25.99
CA ASP A 445 14.93 -14.03 -24.82
C ASP A 445 15.23 -15.54 -24.93
N PRO A 446 16.50 -15.97 -24.91
CA PRO A 446 16.86 -17.37 -25.10
C PRO A 446 16.45 -18.27 -23.93
N GLU A 447 16.39 -17.76 -22.70
CA GLU A 447 15.99 -18.53 -21.52
C GLU A 447 14.48 -18.81 -21.59
N GLU A 448 13.69 -17.78 -21.94
CA GLU A 448 12.25 -17.90 -22.14
C GLU A 448 11.92 -18.85 -23.31
N ALA A 449 12.62 -18.69 -24.45
CA ALA A 449 12.43 -19.55 -25.62
C ALA A 449 12.72 -21.04 -25.33
N LEU A 450 13.77 -21.31 -24.54
CA LEU A 450 14.09 -22.68 -24.13
C LEU A 450 13.06 -23.20 -23.12
N THR A 451 12.60 -22.36 -22.20
CA THR A 451 11.54 -22.70 -21.22
C THR A 451 10.25 -23.11 -21.93
N MET A 452 9.80 -22.35 -22.93
CA MET A 452 8.66 -22.71 -23.77
C MET A 452 8.86 -24.06 -24.49
N THR A 453 10.09 -24.33 -24.94
CA THR A 453 10.43 -25.59 -25.61
C THR A 453 10.38 -26.77 -24.64
N ASN A 454 10.90 -26.59 -23.42
CA ASN A 454 10.84 -27.60 -22.35
C ASN A 454 9.39 -27.91 -21.97
N ARG A 455 8.51 -26.90 -21.87
CA ARG A 455 7.07 -27.10 -21.64
C ARG A 455 6.43 -27.92 -22.76
N LYS A 456 6.71 -27.59 -24.03
CA LYS A 456 6.22 -28.38 -25.18
C LYS A 456 6.72 -29.82 -25.11
N PHE A 457 7.98 -30.05 -24.74
CA PHE A 457 8.52 -31.40 -24.57
C PHE A 457 7.79 -32.16 -23.46
N LYS A 458 7.64 -31.56 -22.26
CA LYS A 458 6.95 -32.16 -21.11
C LYS A 458 5.50 -32.51 -21.46
N SER A 459 4.76 -31.59 -22.07
CA SER A 459 3.37 -31.81 -22.49
C SER A 459 3.24 -32.96 -23.50
N ARG A 460 4.10 -33.00 -24.51
CA ARG A 460 4.10 -34.08 -25.52
C ARG A 460 4.50 -35.43 -24.93
N PHE A 461 5.46 -35.43 -24.01
CA PHE A 461 5.88 -36.65 -23.33
C PHE A 461 4.78 -37.18 -22.38
N ALA A 462 4.11 -36.29 -21.65
CA ALA A 462 2.96 -36.66 -20.81
C ALA A 462 1.81 -37.27 -21.65
N TYR A 463 1.61 -36.79 -22.89
CA TYR A 463 0.67 -37.43 -23.81
C TYR A 463 1.09 -38.87 -24.17
N ILE A 464 2.38 -39.12 -24.40
CA ILE A 464 2.90 -40.49 -24.61
C ILE A 464 2.62 -41.37 -23.40
N GLU A 465 2.87 -40.88 -22.19
CA GLU A 465 2.60 -41.59 -20.94
C GLU A 465 1.11 -41.93 -20.79
N GLU A 466 0.23 -40.98 -21.13
CA GLU A 466 -1.22 -41.20 -21.11
C GLU A 466 -1.65 -42.22 -22.16
N GLN A 467 -1.08 -42.18 -23.38
CA GLN A 467 -1.36 -43.20 -24.40
C GLN A 467 -0.88 -44.59 -23.96
N LEU A 468 0.30 -44.70 -23.34
CA LEU A 468 0.78 -45.96 -22.78
C LEU A 468 -0.19 -46.49 -21.72
N ARG A 469 -0.67 -45.62 -20.82
CA ARG A 469 -1.66 -45.96 -19.79
C ARG A 469 -2.98 -46.45 -20.39
N ILE A 470 -3.52 -45.74 -21.39
CA ILE A 470 -4.77 -46.11 -22.09
C ILE A 470 -4.61 -47.46 -22.81
N ASN A 471 -3.45 -47.71 -23.40
CA ASN A 471 -3.15 -48.96 -24.11
C ASN A 471 -2.65 -50.08 -23.19
N ASN A 472 -2.61 -49.83 -21.87
CA ASN A 472 -2.14 -50.78 -20.85
C ASN A 472 -0.75 -51.36 -21.15
N LYS A 473 0.14 -50.51 -21.68
CA LYS A 473 1.53 -50.79 -22.03
C LYS A 473 2.48 -50.02 -21.11
N THR A 474 3.71 -50.51 -21.01
CA THR A 474 4.83 -49.81 -20.36
C THR A 474 5.91 -49.42 -21.38
N PHE A 475 6.85 -48.56 -20.99
CA PHE A 475 7.92 -48.09 -21.89
C PHE A 475 8.80 -49.22 -22.46
N ASP A 476 9.02 -50.29 -21.71
CA ASP A 476 9.74 -51.50 -22.14
C ASP A 476 8.96 -52.36 -23.15
N GLN A 477 7.67 -52.07 -23.32
CA GLN A 477 6.74 -52.79 -24.21
C GLN A 477 6.36 -51.98 -25.46
N THR A 478 7.01 -50.83 -25.69
CA THR A 478 6.84 -49.97 -26.86
C THR A 478 8.17 -49.82 -27.60
N ASP A 479 8.11 -49.45 -28.88
CA ASP A 479 9.28 -49.05 -29.65
C ASP A 479 9.27 -47.54 -29.95
N LEU A 480 10.38 -47.04 -30.50
CA LEU A 480 10.51 -45.62 -30.90
C LEU A 480 9.50 -45.24 -31.98
N THR A 481 9.06 -46.17 -32.82
CA THR A 481 8.10 -45.90 -33.89
C THR A 481 6.71 -45.60 -33.32
N GLU A 482 6.28 -46.39 -32.33
CA GLU A 482 5.03 -46.18 -31.61
C GLU A 482 5.06 -44.87 -30.80
N MET A 483 6.18 -44.59 -30.12
CA MET A 483 6.36 -43.34 -29.37
C MET A 483 6.39 -42.10 -30.28
N ASP A 484 7.10 -42.17 -31.42
CA ASP A 484 7.11 -41.08 -32.41
C ASP A 484 5.72 -40.82 -32.99
N ARG A 485 4.91 -41.86 -33.20
CA ARG A 485 3.53 -41.69 -33.66
C ARG A 485 2.71 -40.87 -32.65
N TRP A 486 2.77 -41.22 -31.37
CA TRP A 486 2.09 -40.48 -30.31
C TRP A 486 2.67 -39.06 -30.12
N TRP A 487 3.98 -38.90 -30.32
CA TRP A 487 4.63 -37.59 -30.30
C TRP A 487 4.12 -36.67 -31.43
N GLU A 488 3.99 -37.20 -32.65
CA GLU A 488 3.43 -36.46 -33.79
C GLU A 488 1.92 -36.19 -33.64
N GLU A 489 1.18 -37.08 -32.96
CA GLU A 489 -0.21 -36.82 -32.56
C GLU A 489 -0.29 -35.67 -31.55
N ALA A 490 0.58 -35.66 -30.52
CA ALA A 490 0.66 -34.59 -29.53
C ALA A 490 1.07 -33.23 -30.12
N LYS A 491 1.81 -33.19 -31.23
CA LYS A 491 2.14 -31.95 -31.96
C LYS A 491 0.94 -31.32 -32.68
N ARG A 492 -0.10 -32.10 -32.99
CA ARG A 492 -1.26 -31.68 -33.79
C ARG A 492 -2.44 -31.21 -32.95
N GLN A 493 -2.44 -31.51 -31.65
CA GLN A 493 -3.32 -30.92 -30.66
C GLN A 493 -2.76 -29.55 -30.26
#